data_AF-A0A139QTM4-F1
#
_entry.id   AF-A0A139QTM4-F1
#
_cell.length_a   1.000
_cell.length_b   1.000
_cell.length_c   1.000
_cell.angle_alpha   90.00
_cell.angle_beta   90.00
_cell.angle_gamma   90.00
#
_symmetry.space_group_name_H-M   'P 1'
#
loop_
_entity.id
_entity.type
_entity.pdbx_description
1 polymer ?
#
loop_
_entity_poly.entity_id
_entity_poly.type
_entity_poly.pdbx_seq_one_letter_code
_entity_poly.pdbx_strand_id
1 'polypeptide(L)'
;MSALSQREKETLINNIKNYQDLRVLSFDKDFKNREKLIYDSSTTSVFGIIVCLFVFILLSHIFELFENEITKNIFFIFASIVILGFFYFVFEFLNKFFLAKIKKFIFIVIPFEFLIFFSSLWLFPYLKNGNWMYCNARLNIVVFLFSMVFTGLQFWRLFKHFPNYLIESLNTLIVPLLAITSILTLIFSPDIIKPEGMLELVVSWGIILFTLTVTLLQMYFEVKSSKNKEIAQQIFQEQLLKNENSIDYNRIVECYYYGGEKYKEKLLSTEKFLVIIVKNELKSLKDLKTYDNYRLYKAIRARNI
;
A
#
# COMPACT_ATOMS: atom_id res chain seq x y z
N MET A 1 -4.74 -11.99 -16.59
CA MET A 1 -3.62 -12.75 -16.02
C MET A 1 -4.23 -13.90 -15.22
N SER A 2 -3.77 -15.13 -15.39
CA SER A 2 -4.31 -16.32 -14.68
C SER A 2 -3.90 -16.33 -13.21
N ALA A 3 -4.71 -16.97 -12.35
CA ALA A 3 -4.34 -17.22 -10.95
C ALA A 3 -3.03 -18.04 -10.88
N LEU A 4 -2.17 -17.75 -9.90
CA LEU A 4 -0.90 -18.46 -9.73
C LEU A 4 -1.15 -19.83 -9.11
N SER A 5 -0.42 -20.85 -9.56
CA SER A 5 -0.37 -22.11 -8.83
C SER A 5 0.37 -21.94 -7.49
N GLN A 6 0.09 -22.80 -6.52
CA GLN A 6 0.73 -22.73 -5.21
C GLN A 6 2.27 -22.83 -5.30
N ARG A 7 2.79 -23.71 -6.17
CA ARG A 7 4.23 -23.87 -6.40
C ARG A 7 4.88 -22.61 -6.98
N GLU A 8 4.23 -21.96 -7.94
CA GLU A 8 4.72 -20.70 -8.53
C GLU A 8 4.75 -19.59 -7.48
N LYS A 9 3.72 -19.51 -6.63
CA LYS A 9 3.64 -18.53 -5.55
C LYS A 9 4.77 -18.70 -4.54
N GLU A 10 5.03 -19.93 -4.10
CA GLU A 10 6.12 -20.24 -3.17
C GLU A 10 7.49 -19.91 -3.79
N THR A 11 7.67 -20.22 -5.08
CA THR A 11 8.90 -19.90 -5.82
C THR A 11 9.10 -18.39 -5.91
N LEU A 12 8.07 -17.63 -6.28
CA LEU A 12 8.14 -16.16 -6.34
C LEU A 12 8.49 -15.54 -4.98
N ILE A 13 7.88 -16.03 -3.90
CA ILE A 13 8.17 -15.55 -2.54
C ILE A 13 9.63 -15.84 -2.15
N ASN A 14 10.14 -17.04 -2.47
CA ASN A 14 11.53 -17.40 -2.19
C ASN A 14 12.52 -16.56 -3.00
N ASN A 15 12.23 -16.32 -4.29
CA ASN A 15 13.07 -15.46 -5.14
C ASN A 15 13.14 -14.03 -4.61
N ILE A 16 12.00 -13.51 -4.13
CA ILE A 16 11.91 -12.18 -3.51
C ILE A 16 12.72 -12.11 -2.21
N LYS A 17 12.61 -13.13 -1.33
CA LYS A 17 13.37 -13.19 -0.07
C LYS A 17 14.87 -13.24 -0.28
N ASN A 18 15.30 -13.91 -1.35
CA ASN A 18 16.71 -14.09 -1.70
C ASN A 18 17.22 -13.02 -2.70
N TYR A 19 16.41 -11.99 -2.97
CA TYR A 19 16.75 -10.89 -3.89
C TYR A 19 17.17 -11.32 -5.31
N GLN A 20 16.79 -12.51 -5.76
CA GLN A 20 17.32 -13.12 -6.99
C GLN A 20 17.03 -12.32 -8.25
N ASP A 21 15.86 -11.67 -8.30
CA ASP A 21 15.40 -10.89 -9.44
C ASP A 21 15.62 -9.39 -9.28
N LEU A 22 16.11 -8.95 -8.11
CA LEU A 22 16.41 -7.55 -7.84
C LEU A 22 17.80 -7.21 -8.37
N ARG A 23 17.89 -6.09 -9.07
CA ARG A 23 19.14 -5.54 -9.61
C ARG A 23 19.24 -4.07 -9.21
N VAL A 24 20.47 -3.60 -9.02
CA VAL A 24 20.75 -2.21 -8.62
C VAL A 24 20.45 -1.25 -9.77
N LEU A 25 20.72 -1.64 -11.02
CA LEU A 25 20.45 -0.77 -12.17
C LEU A 25 18.97 -0.71 -12.56
N SER A 26 18.19 -1.75 -12.27
CA SER A 26 16.76 -1.80 -12.56
C SER A 26 16.01 -2.75 -11.63
N PHE A 27 14.96 -2.25 -10.99
CA PHE A 27 14.07 -3.06 -10.15
C PHE A 27 12.88 -3.67 -10.92
N ASP A 28 12.75 -3.42 -12.23
CA ASP A 28 11.52 -3.74 -12.98
C ASP A 28 11.16 -5.22 -12.93
N LYS A 29 12.16 -6.12 -12.93
CA LYS A 29 11.93 -7.56 -12.90
C LYS A 29 11.39 -8.02 -11.54
N ASP A 30 12.02 -7.59 -10.44
CA ASP A 30 11.53 -7.85 -9.09
C ASP A 30 10.12 -7.26 -8.89
N PHE A 31 9.90 -6.02 -9.32
CA PHE A 31 8.60 -5.38 -9.21
C PHE A 31 7.52 -6.12 -10.02
N LYS A 32 7.82 -6.58 -11.24
CA LYS A 32 6.89 -7.38 -12.04
C LYS A 32 6.55 -8.71 -11.37
N ASN A 33 7.49 -9.32 -10.65
CA ASN A 33 7.22 -10.53 -9.86
C ASN A 33 6.35 -10.24 -8.64
N ARG A 34 6.56 -9.12 -7.95
CA ARG A 34 5.66 -8.65 -6.88
C ARG A 34 4.28 -8.28 -7.39
N GLU A 35 4.20 -7.66 -8.57
CA GLU A 35 2.96 -7.32 -9.25
C GLU A 35 2.11 -8.57 -9.49
N LYS A 36 2.71 -9.69 -9.93
CA LYS A 36 2.01 -10.98 -10.06
C LYS A 36 1.40 -11.44 -8.73
N LEU A 37 2.11 -11.29 -7.61
CA LEU A 37 1.60 -11.64 -6.28
C LEU A 37 0.46 -10.72 -5.83
N ILE A 38 0.57 -9.43 -6.15
CA ILE A 38 -0.50 -8.44 -5.89
C ILE A 38 -1.74 -8.77 -6.71
N TYR A 39 -1.58 -9.17 -7.97
CA TYR A 39 -2.68 -9.60 -8.85
C TYR A 39 -3.31 -10.91 -8.39
N ASP A 40 -2.52 -11.91 -8.01
CA ASP A 40 -3.04 -13.15 -7.42
C ASP A 40 -3.85 -12.86 -6.15
N SER A 41 -3.35 -11.97 -5.31
CA SER A 41 -4.08 -11.47 -4.14
C SER A 41 -5.35 -10.68 -4.51
N SER A 42 -5.41 -10.02 -5.67
CA SER A 42 -6.62 -9.31 -6.10
C SER A 42 -7.70 -10.27 -6.61
N THR A 43 -7.32 -11.40 -7.21
CA THR A 43 -8.28 -12.45 -7.61
C THR A 43 -9.01 -13.06 -6.40
N THR A 44 -8.33 -13.19 -5.26
CA THR A 44 -8.97 -13.63 -4.01
C THR A 44 -9.97 -12.60 -3.48
N SER A 45 -9.72 -11.30 -3.67
CA SER A 45 -10.71 -10.26 -3.39
C SER A 45 -11.93 -10.37 -4.31
N VAL A 46 -11.73 -10.63 -5.62
CA VAL A 46 -12.85 -10.87 -6.57
C VAL A 46 -13.71 -12.05 -6.16
N PHE A 47 -13.10 -13.15 -5.72
CA PHE A 47 -13.85 -14.29 -5.18
C PHE A 47 -14.68 -13.88 -3.95
N GLY A 48 -14.12 -13.08 -3.05
CA GLY A 48 -14.85 -12.50 -1.91
C GLY A 48 -16.07 -11.68 -2.33
N ILE A 49 -15.95 -10.84 -3.37
CA ILE A 49 -17.07 -10.08 -3.96
C ILE A 49 -18.18 -11.03 -4.41
N ILE A 50 -17.84 -12.08 -5.17
CA ILE A 50 -18.81 -13.05 -5.69
C ILE A 50 -19.51 -13.78 -4.56
N VAL A 51 -18.77 -14.22 -3.54
CA VAL A 51 -19.33 -14.88 -2.36
C VAL A 51 -20.28 -13.95 -1.61
N CYS A 52 -19.91 -12.69 -1.39
CA CYS A 52 -20.80 -11.71 -0.74
C CYS A 52 -22.07 -11.48 -1.56
N LEU A 53 -21.99 -11.39 -2.89
CA LEU A 53 -23.17 -11.26 -3.75
C LEU A 53 -24.08 -12.50 -3.67
N PHE A 54 -23.49 -13.70 -3.72
CA PHE A 54 -24.25 -14.94 -3.61
C PHE A 54 -24.95 -15.05 -2.25
N VAL A 55 -24.24 -14.78 -1.16
CA VAL A 55 -24.82 -14.76 0.19
C VAL A 55 -25.91 -13.70 0.29
N PHE A 56 -25.73 -12.52 -0.29
CA PHE A 56 -26.75 -11.47 -0.30
C PHE A 56 -28.04 -11.91 -1.03
N ILE A 57 -27.93 -12.57 -2.17
CA ILE A 57 -29.07 -13.12 -2.92
C ILE A 57 -29.78 -14.22 -2.11
N LEU A 58 -29.03 -15.10 -1.46
CA LEU A 58 -29.63 -16.11 -0.57
C LEU A 58 -30.36 -15.47 0.60
N LEU A 59 -29.75 -14.47 1.22
CA LEU A 59 -30.36 -13.73 2.32
C LEU A 59 -31.67 -13.07 1.86
N SER A 60 -31.71 -12.43 0.69
CA SER A 60 -32.93 -11.77 0.22
C SER A 60 -34.13 -12.72 0.09
N HIS A 61 -33.90 -13.98 -0.30
CA HIS A 61 -34.95 -15.00 -0.35
C HIS A 61 -35.38 -15.47 1.04
N ILE A 62 -34.45 -15.58 1.99
CA ILE A 62 -34.74 -16.04 3.35
C ILE A 62 -35.48 -14.95 4.15
N PHE A 63 -35.26 -13.67 3.83
CA PHE A 63 -35.89 -12.54 4.53
C PHE A 63 -37.42 -12.64 4.60
N GLU A 64 -38.05 -13.08 3.50
CA GLU A 64 -39.50 -13.19 3.38
C GLU A 64 -40.11 -14.27 4.30
N LEU A 65 -39.29 -15.21 4.80
CA LEU A 65 -39.72 -16.30 5.67
C LEU A 65 -39.80 -15.91 7.16
N PHE A 66 -39.26 -14.74 7.54
CA PHE A 66 -39.28 -14.31 8.93
C PHE A 66 -40.53 -13.48 9.24
N GLU A 67 -41.34 -13.96 10.18
CA GLU A 67 -42.52 -13.22 10.66
C GLU A 67 -42.19 -12.30 11.85
N ASN A 68 -41.31 -12.75 12.77
CA ASN A 68 -41.01 -12.06 14.03
C ASN A 68 -40.05 -10.87 13.83
N GLU A 69 -40.32 -9.73 14.49
CA GLU A 69 -39.49 -8.53 14.45
C GLU A 69 -38.07 -8.73 14.99
N ILE A 70 -37.90 -9.54 16.05
CA ILE A 70 -36.57 -9.80 16.63
C ILE A 70 -35.68 -10.51 15.59
N THR A 71 -36.23 -11.52 14.92
CA THR A 71 -35.52 -12.26 13.87
C THR A 71 -35.22 -11.39 12.65
N LYS A 72 -36.14 -10.47 12.28
CA LYS A 72 -35.90 -9.49 11.21
C LYS A 72 -34.76 -8.54 11.55
N ASN A 73 -34.67 -8.07 12.79
CA ASN A 73 -33.58 -7.20 13.23
C ASN A 73 -32.22 -7.91 13.22
N ILE A 74 -32.15 -9.16 13.69
CA ILE A 74 -30.92 -9.97 13.64
C ILE A 74 -30.50 -10.21 12.18
N PHE A 75 -31.46 -10.57 11.33
CA PHE A 75 -31.21 -10.74 9.91
C PHE A 75 -30.70 -9.46 9.25
N PHE A 76 -31.27 -8.31 9.60
CA PHE A 76 -30.86 -7.01 9.09
C PHE A 76 -29.39 -6.69 9.39
N ILE A 77 -28.95 -7.01 10.62
CA ILE A 77 -27.55 -6.87 11.03
C ILE A 77 -26.66 -7.77 10.18
N PHE A 78 -27.06 -9.03 9.97
CA PHE A 78 -26.30 -9.97 9.16
C PHE A 78 -26.18 -9.53 7.70
N ALA A 79 -27.28 -9.08 7.09
CA ALA A 79 -27.28 -8.51 5.74
C ALA A 79 -26.36 -7.28 5.65
N SER A 80 -26.35 -6.41 6.66
CA SER A 80 -25.45 -5.26 6.73
C SER A 80 -23.98 -5.67 6.78
N ILE A 81 -23.64 -6.76 7.49
CA ILE A 81 -22.27 -7.33 7.53
C ILE A 81 -21.86 -7.89 6.16
N VAL A 82 -22.78 -8.49 5.41
CA VAL A 82 -22.50 -9.01 4.06
C VAL A 82 -22.25 -7.87 3.08
N ILE A 83 -23.04 -6.79 3.14
CA ILE A 83 -22.83 -5.58 2.34
C ILE A 83 -21.48 -4.93 2.69
N LEU A 84 -21.15 -4.87 3.99
CA LEU A 84 -19.83 -4.46 4.49
C LEU A 84 -18.69 -5.25 3.83
N GLY A 85 -18.81 -6.58 3.86
CA GLY A 85 -17.83 -7.47 3.24
C GLY A 85 -17.70 -7.22 1.74
N PHE A 86 -18.82 -7.02 1.03
CA PHE A 86 -18.82 -6.73 -0.40
C PHE A 86 -18.00 -5.48 -0.73
N PHE A 87 -18.32 -4.34 -0.11
CA PHE A 87 -17.62 -3.09 -0.39
C PHE A 87 -16.14 -3.19 -0.02
N TYR A 88 -15.83 -3.79 1.13
CA TYR A 88 -14.45 -4.04 1.54
C TYR A 88 -13.65 -4.77 0.45
N PHE A 89 -14.19 -5.86 -0.11
CA PHE A 89 -13.50 -6.60 -1.17
C PHE A 89 -13.41 -5.83 -2.49
N VAL A 90 -14.42 -5.02 -2.84
CA VAL A 90 -14.40 -4.13 -4.02
C VAL A 90 -13.25 -3.14 -3.92
N PHE A 91 -13.14 -2.43 -2.81
CA PHE A 91 -12.08 -1.44 -2.62
C PHE A 91 -10.71 -2.10 -2.45
N GLU A 92 -10.62 -3.24 -1.77
CA GLU A 92 -9.37 -4.01 -1.72
C GLU A 92 -8.89 -4.39 -3.14
N PHE A 93 -9.81 -4.85 -3.99
CA PHE A 93 -9.52 -5.15 -5.40
C PHE A 93 -9.02 -3.91 -6.16
N LEU A 94 -9.76 -2.79 -6.07
CA LEU A 94 -9.39 -1.54 -6.72
C LEU A 94 -8.00 -1.06 -6.27
N ASN A 95 -7.75 -1.07 -4.96
CA ASN A 95 -6.46 -0.69 -4.37
C ASN A 95 -5.30 -1.52 -4.95
N LYS A 96 -5.44 -2.85 -4.97
CA LYS A 96 -4.42 -3.74 -5.55
C LYS A 96 -4.23 -3.52 -7.04
N PHE A 97 -5.32 -3.31 -7.77
CA PHE A 97 -5.28 -3.05 -9.21
C PHE A 97 -4.54 -1.74 -9.54
N PHE A 98 -4.83 -0.65 -8.82
CA PHE A 98 -4.13 0.62 -9.01
C PHE A 98 -2.67 0.55 -8.59
N LEU A 99 -2.37 -0.13 -7.48
CA LEU A 99 -1.00 -0.36 -7.02
C LEU A 99 -0.15 -1.07 -8.09
N ALA A 100 -0.70 -2.12 -8.71
CA ALA A 100 -0.04 -2.84 -9.80
C ALA A 100 0.22 -1.94 -11.01
N LYS A 101 -0.79 -1.17 -11.44
CA LYS A 101 -0.74 -0.41 -12.69
C LYS A 101 0.10 0.87 -12.60
N ILE A 102 0.04 1.60 -11.48
CA ILE A 102 0.57 2.97 -11.42
C ILE A 102 1.95 3.04 -10.73
N LYS A 103 2.49 1.93 -10.19
CA LYS A 103 3.83 1.77 -9.54
C LYS A 103 4.15 2.72 -8.36
N LYS A 104 3.49 3.88 -8.26
CA LYS A 104 3.73 4.99 -7.31
C LYS A 104 2.46 5.47 -6.62
N PHE A 105 1.29 4.94 -6.98
CA PHE A 105 0.01 5.48 -6.55
C PHE A 105 -0.72 4.52 -5.63
N ILE A 106 -0.60 4.76 -4.32
CA ILE A 106 -1.18 3.89 -3.30
C ILE A 106 -2.27 4.61 -2.48
N PHE A 107 -2.35 5.94 -2.56
CA PHE A 107 -2.88 6.71 -1.44
C PHE A 107 -4.25 7.36 -1.62
N ILE A 108 -4.83 7.42 -2.81
CA ILE A 108 -6.12 8.11 -2.99
C ILE A 108 -7.33 7.32 -2.48
N VAL A 109 -7.22 6.00 -2.30
CA VAL A 109 -8.40 5.15 -2.06
C VAL A 109 -8.54 4.69 -0.59
N ILE A 110 -7.56 4.96 0.27
CA ILE A 110 -7.46 4.34 1.61
C ILE A 110 -8.43 4.91 2.69
N PRO A 111 -9.22 5.96 2.43
CA PRO A 111 -10.46 6.11 3.20
C PRO A 111 -11.68 6.44 2.32
N PHE A 112 -11.69 6.02 1.05
CA PHE A 112 -12.90 6.19 0.23
C PHE A 112 -14.06 5.30 0.72
N GLU A 113 -13.72 4.15 1.32
CA GLU A 113 -14.69 3.28 2.00
C GLU A 113 -15.40 4.02 3.13
N PHE A 114 -14.69 4.92 3.82
CA PHE A 114 -15.29 5.74 4.87
C PHE A 114 -16.35 6.68 4.32
N LEU A 115 -16.05 7.39 3.22
CA LEU A 115 -16.94 8.37 2.62
C LEU A 115 -18.24 7.76 2.08
N ILE A 116 -18.21 6.52 1.61
CA ILE A 116 -19.38 5.87 0.99
C ILE A 116 -20.11 4.97 1.99
N PHE A 117 -19.37 4.17 2.76
CA PHE A 117 -19.96 3.10 3.56
C PHE A 117 -20.19 3.53 5.01
N PHE A 118 -19.15 3.98 5.71
CA PHE A 118 -19.28 4.35 7.13
C PHE A 118 -20.18 5.57 7.31
N SER A 119 -20.16 6.49 6.35
CA SER A 119 -21.11 7.60 6.27
C SER A 119 -22.57 7.16 6.18
N SER A 120 -22.85 6.04 5.50
CA SER A 120 -24.22 5.50 5.34
C SER A 120 -24.80 5.00 6.67
N LEU A 121 -23.97 4.67 7.66
CA LEU A 121 -24.44 4.29 9.00
C LEU A 121 -25.11 5.46 9.73
N TRP A 122 -24.83 6.71 9.36
CA TRP A 122 -25.58 7.87 9.86
C TRP A 122 -26.97 8.00 9.24
N LEU A 123 -27.21 7.40 8.07
CA LEU A 123 -28.51 7.43 7.40
C LEU A 123 -29.54 6.50 8.07
N PHE A 124 -29.09 5.37 8.63
CA PHE A 124 -29.97 4.41 9.31
C PHE A 124 -30.81 5.01 10.46
N PRO A 125 -30.20 5.68 11.44
CA PRO A 125 -30.95 6.32 12.51
C PRO A 125 -31.86 7.46 12.02
N TYR A 126 -31.46 8.16 10.96
CA TYR A 126 -32.26 9.22 10.35
C TYR A 126 -33.57 8.65 9.76
N LEU A 127 -33.48 7.58 8.97
CA LEU A 127 -34.65 6.91 8.39
C LEU A 127 -35.64 6.39 9.44
N LYS A 128 -35.15 6.02 10.63
CA LYS A 128 -35.99 5.48 11.71
C LYS A 128 -36.66 6.56 12.55
N ASN A 129 -35.96 7.65 12.87
CA ASN A 129 -36.39 8.62 13.87
C ASN A 129 -36.83 9.97 13.27
N GLY A 130 -36.65 10.20 11.96
CA GLY A 130 -36.95 11.47 11.28
C GLY A 130 -36.04 12.64 11.66
N ASN A 131 -35.24 12.48 12.70
CA ASN A 131 -34.29 13.46 13.21
C ASN A 131 -32.86 12.98 12.99
N TRP A 132 -32.03 13.89 12.50
CA TRP A 132 -30.61 13.63 12.32
C TRP A 132 -29.91 13.43 13.66
N MET A 133 -29.19 12.33 13.81
CA MET A 133 -28.49 11.97 15.07
C MET A 133 -27.05 12.49 15.11
N TYR A 134 -26.78 13.70 14.59
CA TYR A 134 -25.43 14.29 14.51
C TYR A 134 -24.73 14.40 15.87
N CYS A 135 -25.49 14.73 16.92
CA CYS A 135 -24.99 14.84 18.30
C CYS A 135 -24.84 13.49 19.02
N ASN A 136 -25.10 12.35 18.35
CA ASN A 136 -24.95 11.04 18.97
C ASN A 136 -23.48 10.64 19.03
N ALA A 137 -22.79 11.11 20.07
CA ALA A 137 -21.38 10.82 20.30
C ALA A 137 -21.07 9.31 20.30
N ARG A 138 -21.98 8.47 20.81
CA ARG A 138 -21.79 7.01 20.81
C ARG A 138 -21.74 6.44 19.39
N LEU A 139 -22.68 6.85 18.53
CA LEU A 139 -22.71 6.43 17.13
C LEU A 139 -21.45 6.91 16.40
N ASN A 140 -21.07 8.17 16.58
CA ASN A 140 -19.91 8.76 15.90
C ASN A 140 -18.61 8.04 16.27
N ILE A 141 -18.40 7.74 17.57
CA ILE A 141 -17.23 6.99 18.04
C ILE A 141 -17.22 5.57 17.45
N VAL A 142 -18.37 4.89 17.40
CA VAL A 142 -18.46 3.54 16.84
C VAL A 142 -18.11 3.53 15.34
N VAL A 143 -18.71 4.45 14.57
CA VAL A 143 -18.42 4.60 13.13
C VAL A 143 -16.94 4.88 12.90
N PHE A 144 -16.35 5.75 13.71
CA PHE A 144 -14.93 6.10 13.65
C PHE A 144 -14.01 4.91 13.94
N LEU A 145 -14.27 4.17 15.04
CA LEU A 145 -13.48 3.01 15.42
C LEU A 145 -13.53 1.90 14.37
N PHE A 146 -14.72 1.61 13.84
CA PHE A 146 -14.85 0.64 12.75
C PHE A 146 -14.08 1.09 11.51
N SER A 147 -14.20 2.36 11.12
CA SER A 147 -13.44 2.89 9.98
C SER A 147 -11.95 2.71 10.16
N MET A 148 -11.41 3.04 11.34
CA MET A 148 -9.98 2.90 11.64
C MET A 148 -9.51 1.45 11.54
N VAL A 149 -10.28 0.50 12.08
CA VAL A 149 -9.93 -0.93 12.03
C VAL A 149 -9.92 -1.44 10.60
N PHE A 150 -10.96 -1.12 9.81
CA PHE A 150 -11.06 -1.56 8.42
C PHE A 150 -9.95 -0.98 7.55
N THR A 151 -9.70 0.34 7.66
CA THR A 151 -8.59 1.01 6.97
C THR A 151 -7.24 0.40 7.34
N GLY A 152 -7.00 0.11 8.63
CA GLY A 152 -5.78 -0.55 9.08
C GLY A 152 -5.58 -1.95 8.50
N LEU A 153 -6.65 -2.75 8.45
CA LEU A 153 -6.63 -4.08 7.85
C LEU A 153 -6.35 -4.04 6.33
N GLN A 154 -6.95 -3.08 5.62
CA GLN A 154 -6.67 -2.89 4.20
C GLN A 154 -5.22 -2.50 3.96
N PHE A 155 -4.72 -1.52 4.71
CA PHE A 155 -3.34 -1.09 4.63
C PHE A 155 -2.37 -2.26 4.82
N TRP A 156 -2.57 -3.07 5.87
CA TRP A 156 -1.75 -4.24 6.13
C TRP A 156 -1.71 -5.22 4.95
N ARG A 157 -2.87 -5.50 4.35
CA ARG A 157 -2.98 -6.43 3.20
C ARG A 157 -2.34 -5.86 1.93
N LEU A 158 -2.44 -4.55 1.70
CA LEU A 158 -1.83 -3.88 0.55
C LEU A 158 -0.31 -3.86 0.63
N PHE A 159 0.24 -3.56 1.81
CA PHE A 159 1.68 -3.41 1.99
C PHE A 159 2.43 -4.73 2.18
N LYS A 160 1.73 -5.86 2.34
CA LYS A 160 2.32 -7.19 2.54
C LYS A 160 3.41 -7.56 1.52
N HIS A 161 3.23 -7.18 0.25
CA HIS A 161 4.16 -7.51 -0.84
C HIS A 161 4.91 -6.29 -1.41
N PHE A 162 4.67 -5.11 -0.83
CA PHE A 162 5.27 -3.87 -1.32
C PHE A 162 6.79 -3.84 -1.04
N PRO A 163 7.63 -3.42 -2.01
CA PRO A 163 9.08 -3.46 -1.85
C PRO A 163 9.63 -2.36 -0.91
N ASN A 164 10.63 -2.73 -0.13
CA ASN A 164 11.31 -1.81 0.81
C ASN A 164 11.99 -0.63 0.10
N TYR A 165 12.62 -0.87 -1.05
CA TYR A 165 13.36 0.16 -1.80
C TYR A 165 12.47 1.29 -2.35
N LEU A 166 11.14 1.14 -2.34
CA LEU A 166 10.18 2.18 -2.72
C LEU A 166 9.55 2.90 -1.53
N ILE A 167 9.77 2.46 -0.28
CA ILE A 167 9.13 3.05 0.91
C ILE A 167 9.47 4.54 1.04
N GLU A 168 10.73 4.92 0.85
CA GLU A 168 11.14 6.33 0.95
C GLU A 168 10.46 7.20 -0.13
N SER A 169 10.30 6.67 -1.34
CA SER A 169 9.57 7.36 -2.42
C SER A 169 8.07 7.51 -2.14
N LEU A 170 7.48 6.65 -1.31
CA LEU A 170 6.09 6.83 -0.88
C LEU A 170 5.98 7.87 0.22
N ASN A 171 6.92 7.88 1.16
CA ASN A 171 6.91 8.83 2.26
C ASN A 171 6.98 10.28 1.76
N THR A 172 7.75 10.54 0.69
CA THR A 172 7.80 11.86 0.06
C THR A 172 6.49 12.30 -0.57
N LEU A 173 5.62 11.37 -0.97
CA LEU A 173 4.27 11.66 -1.49
C LEU A 173 3.25 11.95 -0.38
N ILE A 174 3.53 11.56 0.86
CA ILE A 174 2.63 11.81 2.00
C ILE A 174 2.65 13.30 2.40
N VAL A 175 3.80 13.95 2.35
CA VAL A 175 3.95 15.37 2.71
C VAL A 175 2.99 16.30 1.95
N PRO A 176 2.93 16.29 0.60
CA PRO A 176 1.98 17.14 -0.13
C PRO A 176 0.52 16.75 0.14
N LEU A 177 0.26 15.48 0.46
CA LEU A 177 -1.09 15.01 0.80
C LEU A 177 -1.58 15.62 2.12
N LEU A 178 -0.73 15.62 3.14
CA LEU A 178 -1.01 16.29 4.43
C LEU A 178 -1.14 17.81 4.28
N ALA A 179 -0.40 18.42 3.36
CA ALA A 179 -0.57 19.84 3.05
C ALA A 179 -1.95 20.13 2.45
N ILE A 180 -2.40 19.30 1.50
CA ILE A 180 -3.75 19.39 0.91
C ILE A 180 -4.82 19.22 1.99
N THR A 181 -4.70 18.23 2.87
CA THR A 181 -5.70 18.02 3.94
C THR A 181 -5.71 19.16 4.95
N SER A 182 -4.56 19.76 5.22
CA SER A 182 -4.47 20.94 6.11
C SER A 182 -5.22 22.14 5.51
N ILE A 183 -5.09 22.37 4.20
CA ILE A 183 -5.86 23.40 3.49
C ILE A 183 -7.36 23.10 3.53
N LEU A 184 -7.75 21.86 3.25
CA LEU A 184 -9.16 21.44 3.34
C LEU A 184 -9.73 21.63 4.76
N THR A 185 -8.94 21.32 5.79
CA THR A 185 -9.33 21.53 7.19
C THR A 185 -9.58 23.01 7.48
N LEU A 186 -8.80 23.93 6.90
CA LEU A 186 -9.02 25.37 7.05
C LEU A 186 -10.30 25.84 6.35
N ILE A 187 -10.54 25.36 5.13
CA ILE A 187 -11.73 25.73 4.33
C ILE A 187 -13.02 25.26 5.01
N PHE A 188 -13.03 24.01 5.47
CA PHE A 188 -14.19 23.37 6.10
C PHE A 188 -14.20 23.50 7.64
N SER A 189 -13.37 24.38 8.21
CA SER A 189 -13.20 24.53 9.67
C SER A 189 -14.52 24.76 10.43
N PRO A 190 -15.43 25.64 9.97
CA PRO A 190 -16.72 25.84 10.65
C PRO A 190 -17.55 24.55 10.70
N ASP A 191 -17.62 23.85 9.58
CA ASP A 191 -18.37 22.60 9.38
C ASP A 191 -17.73 21.44 10.15
N ILE A 192 -16.42 21.51 10.41
CA ILE A 192 -15.71 20.51 11.22
C ILE A 192 -16.10 20.61 12.69
N ILE A 193 -16.20 21.83 13.21
CA ILE A 193 -16.43 22.10 14.63
C ILE A 193 -17.91 21.88 15.00
N LYS A 194 -18.82 22.28 14.11
CA LYS A 194 -20.27 22.10 14.29
C LYS A 194 -20.94 21.76 12.95
N PRO A 195 -20.92 20.48 12.53
CA PRO A 195 -21.65 20.07 11.34
C PRO A 195 -23.16 20.18 11.60
N GLU A 196 -23.84 21.00 10.80
CA GLU A 196 -25.29 21.21 10.85
C GLU A 196 -26.01 20.26 9.88
N GLY A 197 -25.32 19.83 8.81
CA GLY A 197 -25.83 18.90 7.79
C GLY A 197 -25.08 17.55 7.68
N MET A 198 -25.69 16.59 6.97
CA MET A 198 -25.13 15.25 6.77
C MET A 198 -23.86 15.32 5.91
N LEU A 199 -23.89 16.15 4.87
CA LEU A 199 -22.75 16.35 4.00
C LEU A 199 -21.58 16.92 4.81
N GLU A 200 -21.82 17.94 5.62
CA GLU A 200 -20.82 18.57 6.51
C GLU A 200 -20.25 17.55 7.51
N LEU A 201 -21.09 16.73 8.13
CA LEU A 201 -20.64 15.66 9.04
C LEU A 201 -19.72 14.66 8.32
N VAL A 202 -20.12 14.19 7.13
CA VAL A 202 -19.36 13.23 6.34
C VAL A 202 -18.02 13.81 5.90
N VAL A 203 -18.02 15.06 5.43
CA VAL A 203 -16.82 15.77 5.02
C VAL A 203 -15.90 16.01 6.22
N SER A 204 -16.44 16.49 7.35
CA SER A 204 -15.69 16.76 8.58
C SER A 204 -14.98 15.51 9.09
N TRP A 205 -15.72 14.45 9.37
CA TRP A 205 -15.15 13.20 9.86
C TRP A 205 -14.26 12.53 8.82
N GLY A 206 -14.56 12.71 7.53
CA GLY A 206 -13.73 12.23 6.44
C GLY A 206 -12.35 12.87 6.43
N ILE A 207 -12.29 14.19 6.58
CA ILE A 207 -11.03 14.95 6.68
C ILE A 207 -10.24 14.50 7.91
N ILE A 208 -10.90 14.34 9.07
CA ILE A 208 -10.25 13.88 10.31
C ILE A 208 -9.66 12.49 10.14
N LEU A 209 -10.45 11.53 9.65
CA LEU A 209 -10.01 10.15 9.45
C LEU A 209 -8.91 10.03 8.41
N PHE A 210 -9.05 10.75 7.30
CA PHE A 210 -8.03 10.80 6.26
C PHE A 210 -6.72 11.32 6.85
N THR A 211 -6.76 12.46 7.54
CA THR A 211 -5.57 13.11 8.12
C THR A 211 -4.90 12.21 9.16
N LEU A 212 -5.68 11.62 10.07
CA LEU A 212 -5.16 10.68 11.06
C LEU A 212 -4.53 9.46 10.39
N THR A 213 -5.22 8.87 9.40
CA THR A 213 -4.72 7.69 8.68
C THR A 213 -3.38 8.02 8.02
N VAL A 214 -3.33 9.08 7.20
CA VAL A 214 -2.10 9.46 6.48
C VAL A 214 -0.96 9.78 7.46
N THR A 215 -1.24 10.40 8.59
CA THR A 215 -0.24 10.68 9.65
C THR A 215 0.30 9.39 10.27
N LEU A 216 -0.56 8.43 10.61
CA LEU A 216 -0.14 7.11 11.11
C LEU A 216 0.73 6.36 10.07
N LEU A 217 0.37 6.46 8.79
CA LEU A 217 1.13 5.85 7.70
C LEU A 217 2.51 6.50 7.52
N GLN A 218 2.59 7.82 7.65
CA GLN A 218 3.87 8.54 7.65
C GLN A 218 4.77 8.04 8.78
N MET A 219 4.26 8.01 10.01
CA MET A 219 5.04 7.54 11.17
C MET A 219 5.52 6.10 10.98
N TYR A 220 4.66 5.22 10.47
CA TYR A 220 5.04 3.84 10.15
C TYR A 220 6.19 3.78 9.13
N PHE A 221 6.11 4.55 8.05
CA PHE A 221 7.16 4.58 7.04
C PHE A 221 8.45 5.23 7.51
N GLU A 222 8.39 6.26 8.35
CA GLU A 222 9.58 6.86 8.93
C GLU A 222 10.32 5.87 9.82
N VAL A 223 9.61 5.18 10.72
CA VAL A 223 10.20 4.12 11.56
C VAL A 223 10.79 3.01 10.70
N LYS A 224 10.06 2.55 9.67
CA LYS A 224 10.53 1.48 8.79
C LYS A 224 11.73 1.91 7.95
N SER A 225 11.71 3.13 7.41
CA SER A 225 12.79 3.72 6.61
C SER A 225 14.05 3.91 7.45
N SER A 226 13.93 4.38 8.70
CA SER A 226 15.06 4.52 9.61
C SER A 226 15.77 3.19 9.84
N LYS A 227 15.03 2.14 10.22
CA LYS A 227 15.58 0.79 10.40
C LYS A 227 16.24 0.25 9.14
N ASN A 228 15.60 0.44 7.98
CA ASN A 228 16.17 -0.01 6.71
C ASN A 228 17.46 0.76 6.37
N LYS A 229 17.53 2.07 6.66
CA LYS A 229 18.72 2.90 6.42
C LYS A 229 19.91 2.48 7.28
N GLU A 230 19.67 2.08 8.53
CA GLU A 230 20.71 1.52 9.42
C GLU A 230 21.30 0.23 8.84
N ILE A 231 20.43 -0.71 8.43
CA ILE A 231 20.84 -1.97 7.80
C ILE A 231 21.65 -1.70 6.51
N ALA A 232 21.14 -0.83 5.64
CA ALA A 232 21.83 -0.47 4.41
C ALA A 232 23.19 0.19 4.68
N GLN A 233 23.28 1.07 5.68
CA GLN A 233 24.55 1.71 6.06
C GLN A 233 25.57 0.69 6.54
N GLN A 234 25.16 -0.27 7.38
CA GLN A 234 26.03 -1.32 7.88
C GLN A 234 26.59 -2.17 6.74
N ILE A 235 25.73 -2.62 5.83
CA ILE A 235 26.15 -3.42 4.67
C ILE A 235 27.08 -2.61 3.77
N PHE A 236 26.76 -1.33 3.51
CA PHE A 236 27.58 -0.45 2.69
C PHE A 236 29.00 -0.32 3.27
N GLN A 237 29.12 -0.05 4.58
CA GLN A 237 30.42 0.08 5.24
C GLN A 237 31.20 -1.23 5.27
N GLU A 238 30.54 -2.36 5.55
CA GLU A 238 31.17 -3.69 5.54
C GLU A 238 31.79 -4.00 4.17
N GLN A 239 31.07 -3.71 3.08
CA GLN A 239 31.56 -3.96 1.72
C GLN A 239 32.58 -2.93 1.27
N LEU A 240 32.55 -1.70 1.80
CA LEU A 240 33.48 -0.64 1.41
C LEU A 240 34.90 -0.91 1.91
N LEU A 241 35.02 -1.53 3.08
CA LEU A 241 36.31 -1.91 3.69
C LEU A 241 36.95 -3.12 3.01
N LYS A 242 36.19 -3.88 2.21
CA LYS A 242 36.69 -5.06 1.50
C LYS A 242 37.52 -4.66 0.28
N ASN A 243 38.46 -5.54 -0.07
CA ASN A 243 39.15 -5.45 -1.35
C ASN A 243 38.18 -5.80 -2.48
N GLU A 244 38.42 -5.27 -3.68
CA GLU A 244 37.51 -5.43 -4.83
C GLU A 244 37.16 -6.88 -5.15
N ASN A 245 38.14 -7.79 -5.01
CA ASN A 245 37.96 -9.23 -5.23
C ASN A 245 37.11 -9.94 -4.16
N SER A 246 36.87 -9.30 -3.02
CA SER A 246 36.16 -9.86 -1.86
C SER A 246 34.78 -9.24 -1.63
N ILE A 247 34.39 -8.27 -2.46
CA ILE A 247 33.07 -7.64 -2.36
C ILE A 247 32.01 -8.60 -2.90
N ASP A 248 30.93 -8.78 -2.13
CA ASP A 248 29.82 -9.65 -2.47
C ASP A 248 28.70 -8.86 -3.16
N TYR A 249 28.42 -9.17 -4.42
CA TYR A 249 27.34 -8.55 -5.18
C TYR A 249 25.96 -8.77 -4.56
N ASN A 250 25.68 -9.93 -3.94
CA ASN A 250 24.38 -10.18 -3.31
C ASN A 250 24.15 -9.24 -2.13
N ARG A 251 25.22 -8.90 -1.38
CA ARG A 251 25.14 -7.89 -0.32
C ARG A 251 24.99 -6.48 -0.87
N ILE A 252 25.56 -6.16 -2.03
CA ILE A 252 25.28 -4.89 -2.71
C ILE A 252 23.79 -4.78 -3.07
N VAL A 253 23.20 -5.83 -3.64
CA VAL A 253 21.77 -5.87 -3.98
C VAL A 253 20.91 -5.70 -2.74
N GLU A 254 21.28 -6.33 -1.63
CA GLU A 254 20.58 -6.17 -0.36
C GLU A 254 20.71 -4.75 0.23
N CYS A 255 21.89 -4.14 0.11
CA CYS A 255 22.09 -2.74 0.48
C CYS A 255 21.14 -1.84 -0.32
N TYR A 256 20.95 -2.10 -1.61
CA TYR A 256 19.95 -1.40 -2.42
C TYR A 256 18.52 -1.72 -1.98
N TYR A 257 18.20 -2.99 -1.68
CA TYR A 257 16.87 -3.40 -1.23
C TYR A 257 16.38 -2.63 -0.01
N TYR A 258 17.25 -2.44 0.99
CA TYR A 258 16.91 -1.68 2.19
C TYR A 258 17.07 -0.17 1.99
N GLY A 259 18.12 0.26 1.29
CA GLY A 259 18.49 1.67 1.19
C GLY A 259 17.78 2.47 0.09
N GLY A 260 17.14 1.81 -0.87
CA GLY A 260 16.44 2.46 -1.97
C GLY A 260 17.33 3.32 -2.87
N GLU A 261 16.74 4.32 -3.53
CA GLU A 261 17.44 5.19 -4.49
C GLU A 261 18.64 5.93 -3.86
N LYS A 262 18.53 6.39 -2.61
CA LYS A 262 19.64 7.07 -1.93
C LYS A 262 20.89 6.21 -1.84
N TYR A 263 20.75 4.92 -1.56
CA TYR A 263 21.90 4.00 -1.51
C TYR A 263 22.30 3.50 -2.89
N LYS A 264 21.36 3.40 -3.84
CA LYS A 264 21.72 3.16 -5.24
C LYS A 264 22.67 4.24 -5.77
N GLU A 265 22.39 5.51 -5.52
CA GLU A 265 23.28 6.62 -5.88
C GLU A 265 24.66 6.50 -5.22
N LYS A 266 24.71 6.21 -3.91
CA LYS A 266 25.98 5.96 -3.19
C LYS A 266 26.78 4.78 -3.75
N LEU A 267 26.10 3.69 -4.10
CA LEU A 267 26.73 2.50 -4.67
C LEU A 267 27.30 2.81 -6.06
N LEU A 268 26.55 3.54 -6.89
CA LEU A 268 26.96 3.89 -8.25
C LEU A 268 28.04 4.98 -8.29
N SER A 269 28.13 5.85 -7.27
CA SER A 269 29.20 6.85 -7.16
C SER A 269 30.51 6.25 -6.64
N THR A 270 30.47 5.07 -6.02
CA THR A 270 31.66 4.37 -5.53
C THR A 270 32.23 3.46 -6.61
N GLU A 271 33.42 3.78 -7.11
CA GLU A 271 34.03 3.10 -8.26
C GLU A 271 34.10 1.57 -8.13
N LYS A 272 34.59 1.06 -7.00
CA LYS A 272 34.70 -0.39 -6.75
C LYS A 272 33.35 -1.10 -6.84
N PHE A 273 32.29 -0.50 -6.30
CA PHE A 273 30.94 -1.07 -6.36
C PHE A 273 30.35 -0.97 -7.76
N LEU A 274 30.55 0.16 -8.44
CA LEU A 274 30.09 0.35 -9.81
C LEU A 274 30.68 -0.72 -10.74
N VAL A 275 31.98 -1.01 -10.64
CA VAL A 275 32.63 -2.08 -11.43
C VAL A 275 31.96 -3.43 -11.21
N ILE A 276 31.68 -3.78 -9.95
CA ILE A 276 31.06 -5.08 -9.61
C ILE A 276 29.61 -5.16 -10.08
N ILE A 277 28.82 -4.10 -9.90
CA ILE A 277 27.44 -4.01 -10.37
C ILE A 277 27.40 -4.21 -11.88
N VAL A 278 28.25 -3.47 -12.61
CA VAL A 278 28.35 -3.54 -14.05
C VAL A 278 28.74 -4.95 -14.51
N LYS A 279 29.75 -5.57 -13.90
CA LYS A 279 30.24 -6.91 -14.27
C LYS A 279 29.18 -8.00 -14.07
N ASN A 280 28.34 -7.87 -13.05
CA ASN A 280 27.29 -8.85 -12.74
C ASN A 280 26.00 -8.63 -13.54
N GLU A 281 25.56 -7.38 -13.69
CA GLU A 281 24.26 -7.06 -14.30
C GLU A 281 24.32 -6.89 -15.82
N LEU A 282 25.44 -6.37 -16.32
CA LEU A 282 25.72 -6.14 -17.72
C LEU A 282 26.80 -7.13 -18.17
N LYS A 283 26.39 -8.39 -18.39
CA LYS A 283 27.27 -9.50 -18.78
C LYS A 283 28.16 -9.24 -20.01
N SER A 284 27.85 -8.23 -20.83
CA SER A 284 28.68 -7.77 -21.96
C SER A 284 29.99 -7.09 -21.53
N LEU A 285 30.10 -6.63 -20.28
CA LEU A 285 31.22 -5.85 -19.73
C LEU A 285 32.19 -6.72 -18.92
N LYS A 286 32.37 -7.99 -19.31
CA LYS A 286 33.23 -8.95 -18.59
C LYS A 286 34.69 -8.49 -18.53
N ASP A 287 35.11 -7.67 -19.49
CA ASP A 287 36.44 -7.06 -19.59
C ASP A 287 36.31 -5.55 -19.86
N LEU A 288 36.62 -4.71 -18.86
CA LEU A 288 36.67 -3.25 -18.99
C LEU A 288 37.81 -2.76 -19.91
N LYS A 289 38.62 -3.69 -20.45
CA LYS A 289 39.74 -3.41 -21.35
C LYS A 289 39.31 -2.96 -22.75
N THR A 290 38.08 -3.25 -23.16
CA THR A 290 37.57 -2.85 -24.48
C THR A 290 37.06 -1.41 -24.46
N TYR A 291 37.35 -0.62 -25.50
CA TYR A 291 36.98 0.80 -25.57
C TYR A 291 35.47 1.06 -25.40
N ASP A 292 34.62 0.22 -25.99
CA ASP A 292 33.15 0.33 -25.85
C ASP A 292 32.69 0.07 -24.41
N ASN A 293 33.38 -0.85 -23.73
CA ASN A 293 33.10 -1.20 -22.35
C ASN A 293 33.47 -0.05 -21.39
N TYR A 294 34.60 0.61 -21.65
CA TYR A 294 35.00 1.85 -20.97
C TYR A 294 34.03 3.01 -21.25
N ARG A 295 33.55 3.17 -22.49
CA ARG A 295 32.60 4.22 -22.87
C ARG A 295 31.25 4.03 -22.18
N LEU A 296 30.76 2.80 -22.08
CA LEU A 296 29.50 2.48 -21.40
C LEU A 296 29.61 2.69 -19.88
N TYR A 297 30.72 2.27 -19.26
CA TYR A 297 31.04 2.61 -17.87
C TYR A 297 31.06 4.13 -17.64
N LYS A 298 31.74 4.88 -18.52
CA LYS A 298 31.80 6.34 -18.45
C LYS A 298 30.43 6.98 -18.63
N ALA A 299 29.57 6.45 -19.50
CA ALA A 299 28.21 6.94 -19.70
C ALA A 299 27.31 6.68 -18.48
N ILE A 300 27.41 5.49 -17.86
CA ILE A 300 26.68 5.18 -16.61
C ILE A 300 27.17 6.09 -15.48
N ARG A 301 28.49 6.26 -15.35
CA ARG A 301 29.08 7.17 -14.36
C ARG A 301 28.63 8.62 -14.59
N ALA A 302 28.66 9.11 -15.83
CA ALA A 302 28.26 10.47 -16.18
C ALA A 302 26.75 10.73 -16.05
N ARG A 303 25.91 9.68 -16.04
CA ARG A 303 24.46 9.80 -15.81
C ARG A 303 24.08 9.83 -14.33
N ASN A 304 24.99 9.42 -13.45
CA ASN A 304 24.77 9.25 -12.01
C ASN A 304 25.68 10.16 -11.15
N ILE A 305 26.49 11.03 -11.78
CA ILE A 305 27.19 12.18 -11.17
C ILE A 305 26.41 13.42 -11.58
#